data_AF-A0A954L4Q3-F1
#
_entry.id   AF-A0A954L4Q3-F1
#
_cell.length_a   1.000
_cell.length_b   1.000
_cell.length_c   1.000
_cell.angle_alpha   90.00
_cell.angle_beta   90.00
_cell.angle_gamma   90.00
#
_symmetry.space_group_name_H-M   'P 1'
#
loop_
_entity.id
_entity.type
_entity.pdbx_description
1 polymer ?
#
loop_
_entity_poly.entity_id
_entity_poly.type
_entity_poly.pdbx_seq_one_letter_code
_entity_poly.pdbx_strand_id
1 'polypeptide(L)'
;QLTGVGFLWGGYHRSHGQLMDGPASYQVHRPDHWLFAGTNLKAGDRFGGKDTIVGYECDGCEMEWKDGLPFPTHRDGTPESFTILGSCPARWAPGDCYWYDRFPVDREGAAVLGIYTQGGTVVTVGSTDWSHGLKGNDPHVTQITRNVLDRLSRSAVNAPATPK
;
A
#
# COMPACT_ATOMS: atom_id res chain seq x y z
N GLN A 1 -4.85 -16.67 6.47
CA GLN A 1 -4.40 -15.28 6.67
C GLN A 1 -3.48 -14.92 5.52
N LEU A 2 -3.69 -13.77 4.89
CA LEU A 2 -2.84 -13.24 3.82
C LEU A 2 -1.63 -12.51 4.42
N THR A 3 -0.59 -12.30 3.61
CA THR A 3 0.62 -11.53 3.99
C THR A 3 0.43 -10.01 3.84
N GLY A 4 -0.78 -9.49 4.06
CA GLY A 4 -1.11 -8.06 3.93
C GLY A 4 -2.25 -7.81 2.96
N VAL A 5 -1.93 -7.67 1.68
CA VAL A 5 -2.83 -7.23 0.59
C VAL A 5 -2.85 -8.27 -0.53
N GLY A 6 -3.78 -8.16 -1.48
CA GLY A 6 -3.79 -8.99 -2.68
C GLY A 6 -4.59 -8.41 -3.84
N PHE A 7 -4.35 -8.96 -5.02
CA PHE A 7 -4.91 -8.50 -6.30
C PHE A 7 -6.44 -8.48 -6.31
N LEU A 8 -7.07 -9.40 -5.56
CA LEU A 8 -8.52 -9.47 -5.50
C LEU A 8 -9.14 -8.17 -5.00
N TRP A 9 -8.44 -7.37 -4.20
CA TRP A 9 -8.89 -6.07 -3.74
C TRP A 9 -8.17 -4.87 -4.38
N GLY A 10 -7.24 -5.14 -5.29
CA GLY A 10 -6.57 -4.14 -6.11
C GLY A 10 -7.03 -4.18 -7.57
N GLY A 11 -6.11 -4.44 -8.49
CA GLY A 11 -6.36 -4.46 -9.93
C GLY A 11 -5.21 -3.83 -10.72
N TYR A 12 -5.54 -3.07 -11.75
CA TYR A 12 -4.58 -2.35 -12.58
C TYR A 12 -4.71 -0.84 -12.39
N HIS A 13 -3.58 -0.14 -12.57
CA HIS A 13 -3.52 1.31 -12.65
C HIS A 13 -2.58 1.71 -13.78
N ARG A 14 -3.02 2.61 -14.67
CA ARG A 14 -2.32 2.97 -15.91
C ARG A 14 -1.88 1.76 -16.75
N SER A 15 -2.69 0.70 -16.74
CA SER A 15 -2.44 -0.53 -17.49
C SER A 15 -3.75 -1.22 -17.85
N HIS A 16 -3.74 -2.09 -18.86
CA HIS A 16 -4.91 -2.83 -19.35
C HIS A 16 -6.15 -1.96 -19.62
N GLY A 17 -5.93 -0.71 -20.06
CA GLY A 17 -6.98 0.28 -20.29
C GLY A 17 -7.64 0.83 -19.02
N GLN A 18 -7.14 0.47 -17.83
CA GLN A 18 -7.68 0.91 -16.54
C GLN A 18 -6.91 2.11 -16.02
N LEU A 19 -7.66 3.17 -15.70
CA LEU A 19 -7.16 4.38 -15.04
C LEU A 19 -5.93 4.96 -15.76
N MET A 20 -5.96 5.01 -17.10
CA MET A 20 -4.82 5.46 -17.92
C MET A 20 -4.39 6.91 -17.63
N ASP A 21 -5.35 7.76 -17.26
CA ASP A 21 -5.11 9.14 -16.82
C ASP A 21 -5.14 9.29 -15.30
N GLY A 22 -5.17 8.17 -14.57
CA GLY A 22 -5.19 8.11 -13.11
C GLY A 22 -3.92 8.71 -12.50
N PRO A 23 -3.94 9.02 -11.19
CA PRO A 23 -2.86 9.80 -10.56
C PRO A 23 -1.52 9.05 -10.39
N ALA A 24 -1.49 7.73 -10.52
CA ALA A 24 -0.30 6.87 -10.35
C ALA A 24 0.56 7.20 -9.12
N SER A 25 -0.09 7.57 -8.01
CA SER A 25 0.51 8.03 -6.76
C SER A 25 -0.31 7.55 -5.56
N TYR A 26 0.29 7.48 -4.38
CA TYR A 26 -0.47 7.24 -3.15
C TYR A 26 -1.00 8.54 -2.57
N GLN A 27 -2.27 8.55 -2.20
CA GLN A 27 -2.82 9.54 -1.26
C GLN A 27 -2.48 9.11 0.17
N VAL A 28 -1.97 10.03 0.99
CA VAL A 28 -1.54 9.77 2.37
C VAL A 28 -2.73 9.83 3.32
N HIS A 29 -2.88 8.81 4.17
CA HIS A 29 -3.97 8.74 5.17
C HIS A 29 -3.50 9.04 6.59
N ARG A 30 -2.36 8.48 7.00
CA ARG A 30 -1.87 8.54 8.39
C ARG A 30 -0.42 9.09 8.43
N PRO A 31 -0.22 10.41 8.23
CA PRO A 31 1.10 11.02 8.05
C PRO A 31 1.99 10.94 9.29
N ASP A 32 1.42 10.84 10.49
CA ASP A 32 2.19 10.75 11.75
C ASP A 32 2.87 9.39 11.94
N HIS A 33 2.59 8.41 11.07
CA HIS A 33 3.23 7.11 11.13
C HIS A 33 4.72 7.22 10.79
N TRP A 34 5.57 6.47 11.49
CA TRP A 34 7.04 6.51 11.34
C TRP A 34 7.53 6.29 9.90
N LEU A 35 6.73 5.59 9.08
CA LEU A 35 7.01 5.35 7.67
C LEU A 35 7.19 6.67 6.90
N PHE A 36 6.49 7.73 7.29
CA PHE A 36 6.54 9.05 6.65
C PHE A 36 7.49 10.04 7.35
N ALA A 37 8.25 9.60 8.36
CA ALA A 37 9.19 10.47 9.05
C ALA A 37 10.17 11.15 8.08
N GLY A 38 10.35 12.46 8.21
CA GLY A 38 11.24 13.25 7.35
C GLY A 38 10.70 13.56 5.96
N THR A 39 9.48 13.12 5.59
CA THR A 39 8.89 13.41 4.28
C THR A 39 8.14 14.74 4.22
N ASN A 40 7.71 15.26 5.37
CA ASN A 40 6.79 16.41 5.52
C ASN A 40 5.42 16.24 4.82
N LEU A 41 5.07 15.01 4.43
CA LEU A 41 3.76 14.69 3.85
C LEU A 41 2.66 14.84 4.90
N LYS A 42 1.52 15.35 4.46
CA LYS A 42 0.31 15.56 5.27
C LYS A 42 -0.81 14.62 4.81
N ALA A 43 -1.82 14.47 5.66
CA ALA A 43 -3.02 13.74 5.28
C ALA A 43 -3.66 14.38 4.04
N GLY A 44 -3.98 13.56 3.04
CA GLY A 44 -4.52 14.00 1.76
C GLY A 44 -3.49 14.31 0.68
N ASP A 45 -2.20 14.52 1.03
CA ASP A 45 -1.16 14.73 0.03
C ASP A 45 -1.00 13.52 -0.89
N ARG A 46 -0.56 13.77 -2.13
CA ARG A 46 -0.21 12.72 -3.10
C ARG A 46 1.27 12.75 -3.42
N PHE A 47 1.92 11.59 -3.48
CA PHE A 47 3.36 11.49 -3.80
C PHE A 47 3.68 10.42 -4.85
N GLY A 48 4.77 10.61 -5.61
CA GLY A 48 5.28 9.67 -6.61
C GLY A 48 4.56 9.65 -7.96
N GLY A 49 3.61 10.55 -8.20
CA GLY A 49 2.81 10.55 -9.44
C GLY A 49 3.63 10.92 -10.68
N LYS A 50 4.67 11.75 -10.51
CA LYS A 50 5.64 12.12 -11.55
C LYS A 50 6.36 10.89 -12.10
N ASP A 51 6.75 9.98 -11.22
CA ASP A 51 7.50 8.77 -11.54
C ASP A 51 6.59 7.53 -11.64
N THR A 52 5.27 7.73 -11.62
CA THR A 52 4.25 6.70 -11.83
C THR A 52 4.44 5.48 -10.92
N ILE A 53 4.54 5.70 -9.61
CA ILE A 53 4.88 4.64 -8.65
C ILE A 53 3.73 3.69 -8.29
N VAL A 54 2.51 4.03 -8.71
CA VAL A 54 1.36 3.13 -8.67
C VAL A 54 1.04 2.70 -10.09
N GLY A 55 1.33 1.44 -10.38
CA GLY A 55 1.18 0.91 -11.71
C GLY A 55 1.69 -0.51 -11.88
N TYR A 56 1.64 -0.88 -13.15
CA TYR A 56 1.08 -2.09 -13.75
C TYR A 56 0.00 -2.78 -12.90
N GLU A 57 0.41 -3.62 -11.95
CA GLU A 57 -0.48 -4.39 -11.06
C GLU A 57 -0.48 -3.80 -9.65
N CYS A 58 -1.65 -3.86 -9.03
CA CYS A 58 -1.92 -3.27 -7.73
C CYS A 58 -2.58 -4.29 -6.82
N ASP A 59 -2.10 -4.37 -5.58
CA ASP A 59 -2.68 -5.17 -4.52
C ASP A 59 -3.37 -4.27 -3.49
N GLY A 60 -4.54 -4.70 -3.03
CA GLY A 60 -5.36 -3.99 -2.05
C GLY A 60 -5.89 -4.87 -0.94
N CYS A 61 -6.78 -4.32 -0.13
CA CYS A 61 -7.58 -5.06 0.84
C CYS A 61 -9.02 -4.56 0.85
N GLU A 62 -9.93 -5.40 1.35
CA GLU A 62 -11.29 -4.98 1.65
C GLU A 62 -11.25 -3.93 2.76
N MET A 63 -11.78 -2.75 2.47
CA MET A 63 -11.73 -1.61 3.39
C MET A 63 -13.08 -0.92 3.53
N GLU A 64 -13.26 -0.29 4.69
CA GLU A 64 -14.37 0.59 5.01
C GLU A 64 -13.85 1.96 5.43
N TRP A 65 -14.60 3.01 5.13
CA TRP A 65 -14.24 4.38 5.49
C TRP A 65 -14.93 4.76 6.79
N LYS A 66 -14.15 5.24 7.76
CA LYS A 66 -14.63 5.77 9.05
C LYS A 66 -13.93 7.09 9.32
N ASP A 67 -14.70 8.13 9.57
CA ASP A 67 -14.19 9.47 9.92
C ASP A 67 -13.10 9.98 8.96
N GLY A 68 -13.28 9.71 7.65
CA GLY A 68 -12.36 10.14 6.60
C GLY A 68 -11.09 9.29 6.43
N LEU A 69 -10.96 8.17 7.15
CA LEU A 69 -9.84 7.25 7.02
C LEU A 69 -10.28 5.84 6.57
N PRO A 70 -9.47 5.14 5.76
CA PRO A 70 -9.74 3.77 5.39
C PRO A 70 -9.25 2.81 6.49
N PHE A 71 -10.05 1.78 6.78
CA PHE A 71 -9.74 0.69 7.70
C PHE A 71 -9.96 -0.66 7.00
N PRO A 72 -9.03 -1.61 7.12
CA PRO A 72 -9.27 -2.96 6.60
C PRO A 72 -10.43 -3.62 7.36
N THR A 73 -11.24 -4.39 6.65
CA THR A 73 -12.34 -5.16 7.27
C THR A 73 -11.88 -6.54 7.75
N HIS A 74 -10.71 -6.99 7.29
CA HIS A 74 -10.08 -8.28 7.57
C HIS A 74 -10.83 -9.52 7.03
N ARG A 75 -12.02 -9.36 6.46
CA ARG A 75 -12.84 -10.46 5.92
C ARG A 75 -12.22 -11.15 4.70
N ASP A 76 -11.35 -10.44 4.01
CA ASP A 76 -10.56 -10.93 2.88
C ASP A 76 -9.28 -11.66 3.30
N GLY A 77 -8.98 -11.70 4.61
CA GLY A 77 -7.79 -12.34 5.16
C GLY A 77 -6.62 -11.37 5.40
N THR A 78 -6.76 -10.07 5.14
CA THR A 78 -5.78 -9.05 5.54
C THR A 78 -5.56 -9.10 7.07
N PRO A 79 -4.31 -9.07 7.57
CA PRO A 79 -4.00 -9.23 8.99
C PRO A 79 -4.75 -8.25 9.91
N GLU A 80 -5.14 -8.70 11.11
CA GLU A 80 -5.87 -7.88 12.10
C GLU A 80 -5.09 -6.62 12.53
N SER A 81 -3.76 -6.68 12.56
CA SER A 81 -2.90 -5.55 12.90
C SER A 81 -2.59 -4.62 11.70
N PHE A 82 -3.19 -4.85 10.54
CA PHE A 82 -2.89 -4.09 9.33
C PHE A 82 -3.40 -2.65 9.42
N THR A 83 -2.51 -1.71 9.11
CA THR A 83 -2.81 -0.28 9.04
C THR A 83 -2.62 0.21 7.61
N ILE A 84 -3.66 0.79 7.02
CA ILE A 84 -3.60 1.44 5.71
C ILE A 84 -2.94 2.81 5.88
N LEU A 85 -1.84 3.08 5.18
CA LEU A 85 -1.10 4.33 5.28
C LEU A 85 -1.27 5.21 4.05
N GLY A 86 -1.46 4.60 2.89
CA GLY A 86 -1.82 5.31 1.68
C GLY A 86 -2.61 4.43 0.72
N SER A 87 -3.36 5.05 -0.20
CA SER A 87 -4.07 4.31 -1.25
C SER A 87 -4.09 5.05 -2.58
N CYS A 88 -4.30 4.29 -3.65
CA CYS A 88 -4.56 4.80 -4.99
C CYS A 88 -5.64 3.94 -5.65
N PRO A 89 -6.62 4.51 -6.37
CA PRO A 89 -7.63 3.72 -7.07
C PRO A 89 -6.99 2.69 -7.98
N ALA A 90 -7.54 1.49 -8.04
CA ALA A 90 -7.17 0.43 -8.97
C ALA A 90 -8.44 -0.24 -9.47
N ARG A 91 -8.40 -0.85 -10.66
CA ARG A 91 -9.57 -1.55 -11.19
C ARG A 91 -9.15 -2.76 -11.99
N TRP A 92 -9.90 -3.84 -11.87
CA TRP A 92 -9.74 -5.00 -12.74
C TRP A 92 -9.99 -4.64 -14.20
N ALA A 93 -9.36 -5.36 -15.12
CA ALA A 93 -9.74 -5.28 -16.52
C ALA A 93 -11.10 -5.97 -16.71
N PRO A 94 -11.91 -5.58 -17.73
CA PRO A 94 -13.24 -6.17 -17.96
C PRO A 94 -13.24 -7.70 -18.12
N GLY A 95 -12.09 -8.30 -18.45
CA GLY A 95 -11.94 -9.76 -18.59
C GLY A 95 -11.77 -10.51 -17.27
N ASP A 96 -11.30 -9.85 -16.21
CA ASP A 96 -10.91 -10.54 -14.98
C ASP A 96 -12.12 -10.92 -14.11
N CYS A 97 -13.22 -10.17 -14.23
CA CYS A 97 -14.42 -10.40 -13.44
C CYS A 97 -15.18 -11.68 -13.84
N TYR A 98 -14.97 -12.20 -15.05
CA TYR A 98 -15.74 -13.34 -15.57
C TYR A 98 -15.54 -14.66 -14.80
N TRP A 99 -14.51 -14.72 -13.95
CA TRP A 99 -14.18 -15.91 -13.17
C TRP A 99 -14.55 -15.79 -11.68
N TYR A 100 -15.20 -14.68 -11.28
CA TYR A 100 -15.48 -14.39 -9.87
C TYR A 100 -16.88 -13.81 -9.63
N ASP A 101 -17.87 -14.68 -9.47
CA ASP A 101 -19.28 -14.31 -9.22
C ASP A 101 -19.50 -13.43 -7.97
N ARG A 102 -18.55 -13.47 -7.02
CA ARG A 102 -18.63 -12.71 -5.76
C ARG A 102 -18.32 -11.21 -5.90
N PHE A 103 -17.80 -10.74 -7.02
CA PHE A 103 -17.40 -9.34 -7.20
C PHE A 103 -18.24 -8.65 -8.28
N PRO A 104 -18.79 -7.46 -8.01
CA PRO A 104 -19.42 -6.64 -9.05
C PRO A 104 -18.43 -6.32 -10.18
N VAL A 105 -18.92 -6.34 -11.42
CA VAL A 105 -18.11 -6.10 -12.64
C VAL A 105 -17.50 -4.69 -12.66
N ASP A 106 -18.17 -3.71 -12.05
CA ASP A 106 -17.79 -2.30 -12.00
C ASP A 106 -17.07 -1.90 -10.70
N ARG A 107 -16.71 -2.88 -9.85
CA ARG A 107 -16.07 -2.62 -8.57
C ARG A 107 -14.73 -1.90 -8.74
N GLU A 108 -14.52 -0.87 -7.93
CA GLU A 108 -13.22 -0.25 -7.73
C GLU A 108 -12.46 -0.92 -6.57
N GLY A 109 -11.19 -1.23 -6.82
CA GLY A 109 -10.21 -1.62 -5.82
C GLY A 109 -9.24 -0.48 -5.53
N ALA A 110 -8.15 -0.80 -4.84
CA ALA A 110 -7.08 0.15 -4.60
C ALA A 110 -5.72 -0.54 -4.50
N ALA A 111 -4.67 0.12 -4.99
CA ALA A 111 -3.32 -0.13 -4.51
C ALA A 111 -3.23 0.37 -3.07
N VAL A 112 -2.74 -0.45 -2.15
CA VAL A 112 -2.65 -0.13 -0.72
C VAL A 112 -1.20 -0.14 -0.24
N LEU A 113 -0.73 1.03 0.19
CA LEU A 113 0.46 1.16 1.02
C LEU A 113 0.06 0.93 2.47
N GLY A 114 0.62 -0.08 3.12
CA GLY A 114 0.27 -0.41 4.48
C GLY A 114 1.32 -1.23 5.21
N ILE A 115 1.04 -1.47 6.49
CA ILE A 115 1.96 -2.13 7.41
C ILE A 115 1.19 -3.01 8.39
N TYR A 116 1.75 -4.15 8.77
CA TYR A 116 1.25 -4.95 9.89
C TYR A 116 2.40 -5.57 10.68
N THR A 117 2.08 -6.05 11.88
CA THR A 117 3.03 -6.78 12.73
C THR A 117 2.48 -8.13 13.16
N GLN A 118 3.27 -9.19 12.99
CA GLN A 118 2.98 -10.55 13.45
C GLN A 118 4.30 -11.35 13.56
N GLY A 119 4.94 -11.32 14.73
CA GLY A 119 6.29 -11.90 14.92
C GLY A 119 7.43 -11.15 14.23
N GLY A 120 7.12 -10.41 13.16
CA GLY A 120 7.95 -9.40 12.51
C GLY A 120 7.09 -8.23 12.02
N THR A 121 7.71 -7.29 11.31
CA THR A 121 7.00 -6.16 10.67
C THR A 121 7.06 -6.35 9.14
N VAL A 122 5.91 -6.21 8.48
CA VAL A 122 5.80 -6.25 7.02
C VAL A 122 5.23 -4.93 6.55
N VAL A 123 5.93 -4.28 5.63
CA VAL A 123 5.46 -3.11 4.88
C VAL A 123 5.20 -3.58 3.45
N THR A 124 4.00 -3.30 2.94
CA THR A 124 3.64 -3.53 1.54
C THR A 124 3.31 -2.20 0.89
N VAL A 125 3.80 -2.00 -0.33
CA VAL A 125 3.44 -0.84 -1.14
C VAL A 125 2.22 -1.13 -2.02
N GLY A 126 1.91 -2.39 -2.32
CA GLY A 126 0.73 -2.75 -3.10
C GLY A 126 0.79 -2.34 -4.57
N SER A 127 1.99 -2.21 -5.15
CA SER A 127 2.20 -1.94 -6.58
C SER A 127 3.54 -2.48 -7.10
N THR A 128 3.56 -2.89 -8.37
CA THR A 128 4.78 -3.27 -9.10
C THR A 128 5.75 -2.08 -9.28
N ASP A 129 5.21 -0.89 -9.50
CA ASP A 129 5.96 0.25 -10.05
C ASP A 129 6.66 1.14 -9.01
N TRP A 130 6.65 0.76 -7.72
CA TRP A 130 7.35 1.53 -6.67
C TRP A 130 8.82 1.84 -7.02
N SER A 131 9.48 0.90 -7.70
CA SER A 131 10.87 1.03 -8.14
C SER A 131 11.11 2.18 -9.12
N HIS A 132 10.09 2.65 -9.84
CA HIS A 132 10.21 3.80 -10.73
C HIS A 132 10.55 5.08 -9.97
N GLY A 133 9.96 5.29 -8.78
CA GLY A 133 10.29 6.42 -7.93
C GLY A 133 11.73 6.36 -7.40
N LEU A 134 12.23 5.16 -7.09
CA LEU A 134 13.65 4.98 -6.72
C LEU A 134 14.59 5.33 -7.88
N LYS A 135 14.26 4.88 -9.10
CA LYS A 135 15.02 5.22 -10.31
C LYS A 135 14.96 6.71 -10.63
N GLY A 136 13.80 7.34 -10.41
CA GLY A 136 13.55 8.77 -10.63
C GLY A 136 14.12 9.68 -9.56
N ASN A 137 14.65 9.12 -8.45
CA ASN A 137 15.04 9.85 -7.25
C ASN A 137 13.88 10.68 -6.65
N ASP A 138 12.67 10.13 -6.65
CA ASP A 138 11.54 10.75 -5.95
C ASP A 138 11.87 10.88 -4.45
N PRO A 139 11.88 12.09 -3.89
CA PRO A 139 12.36 12.32 -2.53
C PRO A 139 11.51 11.60 -1.47
N HIS A 140 10.20 11.46 -1.71
CA HIS A 140 9.29 10.79 -0.77
C HIS A 140 9.47 9.28 -0.83
N VAL A 141 9.55 8.70 -2.03
CA VAL A 141 9.76 7.26 -2.24
C VAL A 141 11.11 6.82 -1.67
N THR A 142 12.17 7.58 -1.94
CA THR A 142 13.50 7.33 -1.38
C THR A 142 13.49 7.42 0.15
N GLN A 143 12.88 8.46 0.73
CA GLN A 143 12.82 8.64 2.17
C GLN A 143 12.00 7.53 2.85
N ILE A 144 10.83 7.17 2.31
CA ILE A 144 9.99 6.09 2.83
C ILE A 144 10.75 4.76 2.79
N THR A 145 11.39 4.44 1.66
CA THR A 145 12.18 3.21 1.51
C THR A 145 13.34 3.18 2.52
N ARG A 146 14.03 4.31 2.70
CA ARG A 146 15.09 4.45 3.72
C ARG A 146 14.55 4.24 5.13
N ASN A 147 13.39 4.82 5.48
CA ASN A 147 12.78 4.64 6.79
C ASN A 147 12.52 3.16 7.11
N VAL A 148 12.03 2.40 6.12
CA VAL A 148 11.82 0.95 6.25
C VAL A 148 13.15 0.24 6.50
N LEU A 149 14.14 0.46 5.64
CA LEU A 149 15.45 -0.19 5.75
C LEU A 149 16.13 0.16 7.08
N ASP A 150 16.19 1.42 7.46
CA ASP A 150 16.83 1.89 8.68
C ASP A 150 16.16 1.35 9.95
N ARG A 151 14.83 1.11 9.91
CA ARG A 151 14.10 0.57 11.07
C ARG A 151 14.20 -0.95 11.14
N LEU A 152 14.08 -1.64 10.01
CA LEU A 152 14.02 -3.11 9.97
C LEU A 152 15.40 -3.78 9.90
N SER A 153 16.45 -3.05 9.51
CA SER A 153 17.84 -3.54 9.55
C SER A 153 18.49 -3.45 10.93
N ARG A 154 17.89 -2.72 11.88
CA ARG A 154 18.34 -2.70 13.27
C ARG A 154 18.05 -4.06 13.87
N SER A 155 19.06 -4.93 13.92
CA SER A 155 19.00 -6.20 14.61
C SER A 155 18.51 -6.01 16.05
N ALA A 156 17.80 -7.00 16.59
CA ALA A 156 17.50 -7.13 18.02
C ALA A 156 18.77 -7.38 18.87
N VAL A 157 19.86 -6.68 18.60
CA VAL A 157 21.16 -6.85 19.26
C VAL A 157 21.19 -6.24 20.68
N ASN A 158 20.13 -5.54 21.10
CA ASN A 158 20.04 -4.94 22.44
C ASN A 158 18.79 -5.36 23.25
N ALA A 159 18.18 -6.52 22.98
CA ALA A 159 17.26 -7.08 23.96
C ALA A 159 18.11 -7.66 25.11
N PRO A 160 18.09 -7.11 26.34
CA PRO A 160 18.74 -7.77 27.45
C PRO A 160 18.11 -9.17 27.59
N ALA A 161 18.95 -10.20 27.68
CA ALA A 161 18.49 -11.54 27.99
C ALA A 161 17.62 -11.47 29.25
N THR A 162 16.37 -11.93 29.14
CA THR A 162 15.53 -12.16 30.31
C THR A 162 16.26 -13.14 31.24
N PRO A 163 16.49 -12.79 32.52
CA PRO A 163 16.95 -13.76 33.50
C PRO A 163 15.92 -14.89 33.60
N LYS A 164 16.43 -16.11 33.77
CA LYS A 164 15.68 -17.37 33.83
C LYS A 164 14.43 -17.32 34.72
#